data_AF-A0A1A6GNZ4-F1
#
_entry.id   AF-A0A1A6GNZ4-F1
#
_cell.length_a   1.000
_cell.length_b   1.000
_cell.length_c   1.000
_cell.angle_alpha   90.00
_cell.angle_beta   90.00
_cell.angle_gamma   90.00
#
_symmetry.space_group_name_H-M   'P 1'
#
loop_
_entity.id
_entity.type
_entity.pdbx_description
1 polymer ?
#
loop_
_entity_poly.entity_id
_entity_poly.type
_entity_poly.pdbx_seq_one_letter_code
_entity_poly.pdbx_strand_id
1 'polypeptide(L)'
;MLNNSGPRYKRSKLERRANTDVLWCVLLLVVMCLTGALGHGIWLSRYENMVFFNIPEPDGRVISPVLTGFYVFWTMIILLQVLIPISLYVSIEIVKLGQIYFIQSDVDFYNEKMDSTIQCRALNITEDLGQIQYLFSDKTGTLTENKMVFRRCSVAGFDYCHEEN
;
A
#
# COMPACT_ATOMS: atom_id res chain seq x y z
N MET A 1 5.01 -31.22 5.48
CA MET A 1 3.71 -31.43 4.79
C MET A 1 3.88 -31.03 3.33
N LEU A 2 3.68 -31.94 2.37
CA LEU A 2 3.91 -31.68 0.94
C LEU A 2 2.90 -30.68 0.33
N ASN A 3 1.70 -30.58 0.89
CA ASN A 3 0.64 -29.69 0.40
C ASN A 3 0.65 -28.29 1.05
N ASN A 4 1.49 -28.06 2.06
CA ASN A 4 1.58 -26.78 2.75
C ASN A 4 2.93 -26.14 2.46
N SER A 5 2.96 -25.19 1.53
CA SER A 5 4.17 -24.45 1.14
C SER A 5 4.55 -23.33 2.13
N GLY A 6 3.94 -23.28 3.30
CA GLY A 6 4.19 -22.25 4.31
C GLY A 6 3.51 -20.89 4.00
N PRO A 7 3.59 -19.94 4.94
CA PRO A 7 2.95 -18.63 4.80
C PRO A 7 3.67 -17.79 3.74
N ARG A 8 2.94 -17.38 2.70
CA ARG A 8 3.41 -16.43 1.70
C ARG A 8 3.12 -15.00 2.14
N TYR A 9 4.04 -14.08 1.90
CA TYR A 9 3.83 -12.65 2.11
C TYR A 9 2.67 -12.16 1.22
N LYS A 10 1.69 -11.50 1.84
CA LYS A 10 0.51 -10.94 1.16
C LYS A 10 0.69 -9.44 1.04
N ARG A 11 0.40 -8.90 -0.14
CA ARG A 11 0.52 -7.48 -0.46
C ARG A 11 -0.80 -6.98 -1.02
N SER A 12 -1.35 -5.91 -0.44
CA SER A 12 -2.63 -5.36 -0.90
C SER A 12 -2.52 -4.77 -2.31
N LYS A 13 -3.65 -4.77 -3.04
CA LYS A 13 -3.78 -4.05 -4.31
C LYS A 13 -3.55 -2.55 -4.16
N LEU A 14 -4.00 -1.94 -3.05
CA LEU A 14 -3.83 -0.53 -2.78
C LEU A 14 -2.34 -0.18 -2.69
N GLU A 15 -1.57 -1.00 -1.98
CA GLU A 15 -0.12 -0.82 -1.83
C GLU A 15 0.62 -0.88 -3.18
N ARG A 16 0.21 -1.80 -4.07
CA ARG A 16 0.77 -1.87 -5.43
C ARG A 16 0.45 -0.63 -6.26
N ARG A 17 -0.77 -0.10 -6.13
CA ARG A 17 -1.16 1.15 -6.80
C ARG A 17 -0.38 2.34 -6.26
N ALA A 18 -0.30 2.50 -4.94
CA ALA A 18 0.49 3.56 -4.31
C ALA A 18 1.95 3.54 -4.77
N ASN A 19 2.57 2.36 -4.87
CA ASN A 19 3.93 2.23 -5.39
C ASN A 19 4.06 2.67 -6.86
N THR A 20 3.03 2.45 -7.66
CA THR A 20 2.99 2.91 -9.06
C THR A 20 2.83 4.43 -9.13
N ASP A 21 2.00 5.01 -8.27
CA ASP A 21 1.81 6.46 -8.19
C ASP A 21 3.09 7.17 -7.72
N VAL A 22 3.82 6.59 -6.76
CA VAL A 22 5.14 7.10 -6.33
C VAL A 22 6.16 7.08 -7.46
N LEU A 23 6.14 6.05 -8.32
CA LEU A 23 7.01 6.00 -9.50
C LEU A 23 6.69 7.14 -10.47
N TRP A 24 5.40 7.44 -10.69
CA TRP A 24 4.99 8.60 -11.49
C TRP A 24 5.44 9.93 -10.88
N CYS A 25 5.36 10.08 -9.55
CA CYS A 25 5.89 11.25 -8.84
C CYS A 25 7.40 11.42 -9.07
N VAL A 26 8.18 10.33 -8.97
CA VAL A 26 9.64 10.38 -9.22
C VAL A 26 9.95 10.76 -10.66
N LEU A 27 9.20 10.22 -11.63
CA LEU A 27 9.36 10.59 -13.04
C LEU A 27 9.08 12.07 -13.27
N LEU A 28 7.98 12.58 -12.71
CA LEU A 28 7.62 13.99 -12.81
C LEU A 28 8.68 14.89 -12.16
N LEU A 29 9.20 14.50 -10.98
CA LEU A 29 10.30 15.19 -10.31
C LEU A 29 11.52 15.33 -11.23
N VAL A 30 11.98 14.23 -11.84
CA VAL A 30 13.14 14.26 -12.76
C VAL A 30 12.89 15.19 -13.94
N VAL A 31 11.68 15.16 -14.54
CA VAL A 31 11.32 16.05 -15.64
C VAL A 31 11.38 17.52 -15.20
N MET A 32 10.84 17.87 -14.04
CA MET A 32 10.90 19.23 -13.51
C MET A 32 12.35 19.67 -13.24
N CYS A 33 13.16 18.82 -12.63
CA CYS A 33 14.58 19.11 -12.39
C CYS A 33 15.36 19.32 -13.69
N LEU A 34 15.11 18.50 -14.72
CA LEU A 34 15.73 18.66 -16.04
C LEU A 34 15.32 19.97 -16.70
N THR A 35 14.03 20.31 -16.69
CA THR A 35 13.57 21.59 -17.26
C THR A 35 14.14 22.80 -16.51
N GLY A 36 14.27 22.72 -15.18
CA GLY A 36 14.91 23.76 -14.37
C GLY A 36 16.39 23.93 -14.67
N ALA A 37 17.14 22.82 -14.79
CA ALA A 37 18.56 22.85 -15.14
C ALA A 37 18.80 23.39 -16.56
N LEU A 38 18.00 22.97 -17.54
CA LEU A 38 18.05 23.48 -18.92
C LEU A 38 17.66 24.96 -18.98
N GLY A 39 16.60 25.37 -18.29
CA GLY A 39 16.16 26.75 -18.19
C GLY A 39 17.26 27.65 -17.61
N HIS A 40 17.93 27.19 -16.55
CA HIS A 40 19.06 27.90 -15.96
C HIS A 40 20.26 28.00 -16.92
N GLY A 41 20.60 26.91 -17.62
CA GLY A 41 21.68 26.92 -18.61
C GLY A 41 21.43 27.89 -19.78
N ILE A 42 20.21 27.89 -20.32
CA ILE A 42 19.80 28.81 -21.40
C ILE A 42 19.81 30.26 -20.91
N TRP A 43 19.30 30.50 -19.70
CA TRP A 43 19.30 31.82 -19.09
C TRP A 43 20.71 32.37 -18.94
N LEU A 44 21.62 31.58 -18.37
CA LEU A 44 23.01 32.00 -18.16
C LEU A 44 23.74 32.27 -19.48
N SER A 45 23.54 31.43 -20.50
CA SER A 45 24.11 31.64 -21.84
C SER A 45 23.58 32.92 -22.52
N ARG A 46 22.34 33.33 -22.23
CA ARG A 46 21.77 34.58 -22.77
C ARG A 46 22.34 35.85 -22.12
N TYR A 47 22.77 35.77 -20.86
CA TYR A 47 23.22 36.90 -20.05
C TYR A 47 24.74 36.94 -19.80
N GLU A 48 25.55 36.19 -20.57
CA GLU A 48 27.03 36.15 -20.45
C GLU A 48 27.70 37.54 -20.40
N ASN A 49 27.08 38.57 -21.00
CA ASN A 49 27.63 39.93 -21.08
C ASN A 49 27.34 40.83 -19.86
N MET A 50 26.59 40.37 -18.85
CA MET A 50 26.29 41.16 -17.63
C MET A 50 27.17 40.70 -16.46
N VAL A 51 28.34 41.32 -16.33
CA VAL A 51 29.37 41.06 -15.30
C VAL A 51 28.81 41.13 -13.86
N PHE A 52 27.70 41.85 -13.64
CA PHE A 52 27.05 41.99 -12.33
C PHE A 52 26.38 40.70 -11.80
N PHE A 53 25.97 39.77 -12.68
CA PHE A 53 25.26 38.55 -12.28
C PHE A 53 26.15 37.31 -12.21
N ASN A 54 27.35 37.35 -12.79
CA ASN A 54 28.35 36.28 -12.68
C ASN A 54 29.18 36.51 -11.41
N ILE A 55 28.66 36.08 -10.26
CA ILE A 55 29.39 36.10 -8.99
C ILE A 55 30.50 35.03 -9.08
N PRO A 56 31.80 35.40 -9.09
CA PRO A 56 32.88 34.43 -9.10
C PRO A 56 32.90 33.64 -7.79
N GLU A 57 33.24 32.36 -7.86
CA GLU A 57 33.56 31.60 -6.65
C GLU A 57 34.75 32.24 -5.90
N PRO A 58 34.95 31.93 -4.60
CA PRO A 58 36.03 32.49 -3.79
C PRO A 58 37.44 32.32 -4.39
N ASP A 59 37.60 31.34 -5.30
CA ASP A 59 38.84 31.00 -6.01
C ASP A 59 39.03 31.80 -7.33
N GLY A 60 38.13 32.74 -7.64
CA GLY A 60 38.20 33.61 -8.83
C GLY A 60 37.91 32.92 -10.17
N ARG A 61 37.50 31.65 -10.16
CA ARG A 61 37.19 30.87 -11.37
C ARG A 61 35.73 31.10 -11.80
N VAL A 62 35.53 31.30 -13.10
CA VAL A 62 34.19 31.35 -13.71
C VAL A 62 33.78 29.93 -14.05
N ILE A 63 32.70 29.46 -13.42
CA ILE A 63 32.17 28.12 -13.65
C ILE A 63 31.53 28.06 -15.03
N SER A 64 31.81 27.01 -15.80
CA SER A 64 31.16 26.80 -17.10
C SER A 64 29.63 26.71 -16.93
N PRO A 65 28.82 27.28 -17.84
CA PRO A 65 27.35 27.22 -17.73
C PRO A 65 26.78 25.80 -17.60
N VAL A 66 27.48 24.82 -18.18
CA VAL A 66 27.15 23.39 -18.09
C VAL A 66 27.34 22.85 -16.68
N LEU A 67 28.45 23.18 -16.02
CA LEU A 67 28.73 22.74 -14.65
C LEU A 67 27.76 23.42 -13.65
N THR A 68 27.43 24.69 -13.87
CA THR A 68 26.41 25.38 -13.06
C THR A 68 25.04 24.75 -13.24
N GLY A 69 24.64 24.41 -14.47
CA GLY A 69 23.40 23.67 -14.74
C GLY A 69 23.35 22.30 -14.06
N PHE A 70 24.49 21.61 -13.99
CA PHE A 70 24.62 20.34 -13.26
C PHE A 70 24.41 20.51 -11.76
N TYR A 71 24.97 21.55 -11.14
CA TYR A 71 24.70 21.85 -9.73
C TYR A 71 23.23 22.23 -9.51
N VAL A 72 22.65 23.01 -10.42
CA VAL A 72 21.22 23.39 -10.35
C VAL A 72 20.29 22.19 -10.45
N PHE A 73 20.65 21.17 -11.22
CA PHE A 73 19.88 19.92 -11.25
C PHE A 73 19.75 19.28 -9.86
N TRP A 74 20.86 19.16 -9.12
CA TRP A 74 20.86 18.58 -7.79
C TRP A 74 20.18 19.48 -6.75
N THR A 75 20.36 20.81 -6.83
CA THR A 75 19.66 21.73 -5.92
C THR A 75 18.14 21.70 -6.16
N MET A 76 17.70 21.55 -7.42
CA MET A 76 16.28 21.40 -7.75
C MET A 76 15.69 20.10 -7.21
N ILE A 77 16.45 19.00 -7.16
CA ILE A 77 15.99 17.76 -6.50
C ILE A 77 15.72 18.01 -5.02
N ILE A 78 16.63 18.69 -4.32
CA ILE A 78 16.48 19.01 -2.89
C ILE A 78 15.29 19.94 -2.67
N LEU A 79 15.14 20.95 -3.52
CA LEU A 79 14.03 21.92 -3.43
C LEU A 79 12.68 21.24 -3.66
N LEU A 80 12.59 20.35 -4.65
CA LEU A 80 11.36 19.65 -5.02
C LEU A 80 11.16 18.31 -4.30
N GLN A 81 11.96 17.99 -3.27
CA GLN A 81 11.87 16.71 -2.54
C GLN A 81 10.49 16.45 -1.92
N VAL A 82 9.71 17.51 -1.65
CA VAL A 82 8.34 17.45 -1.12
C VAL A 82 7.37 16.74 -2.07
N LEU A 83 7.73 16.59 -3.35
CA LEU A 83 6.91 15.90 -4.35
C LEU A 83 6.84 14.39 -4.10
N ILE A 84 7.86 13.80 -3.44
CA ILE A 84 7.82 12.41 -3.00
C ILE A 84 7.12 12.38 -1.63
N PRO A 85 5.91 11.80 -1.53
CA PRO A 85 5.13 11.89 -0.30
C PRO A 85 5.60 10.81 0.69
N ILE A 86 6.70 11.07 1.40
CA ILE A 86 7.23 10.15 2.42
C ILE A 86 6.21 9.91 3.54
N SER A 87 5.45 10.95 3.90
CA SER A 87 4.38 10.87 4.89
C SER A 87 3.24 9.94 4.49
N LEU A 88 2.97 9.76 3.19
CA LEU A 88 1.88 8.90 2.71
C LEU A 88 2.04 7.47 3.20
N TYR A 89 3.26 6.92 3.14
CA TYR A 89 3.52 5.55 3.59
C TYR A 89 3.26 5.39 5.09
N VAL A 90 3.78 6.32 5.90
CA VAL A 90 3.59 6.28 7.36
C VAL A 90 2.11 6.44 7.71
N SER A 91 1.40 7.35 7.04
CA SER A 91 -0.03 7.55 7.24
C SER A 91 -0.85 6.31 6.87
N ILE A 92 -0.54 5.63 5.76
CA ILE A 92 -1.22 4.39 5.37
C ILE A 92 -1.01 3.29 6.42
N GLU A 93 0.21 3.12 6.93
CA GLU A 93 0.50 2.13 7.98
C GLU A 93 -0.27 2.41 9.28
N ILE A 94 -0.33 3.67 9.72
CA ILE A 94 -1.11 4.05 10.91
C ILE A 94 -2.60 3.78 10.71
N VAL A 95 -3.13 4.09 9.53
CA VAL A 95 -4.54 3.82 9.21
C VAL A 95 -4.84 2.31 9.24
N LYS A 96 -3.95 1.47 8.69
CA LYS A 96 -4.09 0.01 8.73
C LYS A 96 -4.10 -0.51 10.16
N LEU A 97 -3.17 -0.05 11.00
CA LEU A 97 -3.13 -0.41 12.42
C LEU A 97 -4.42 0.00 13.14
N GLY A 98 -4.94 1.19 12.85
CA GLY A 98 -6.22 1.65 13.39
C GLY A 98 -7.40 0.76 12.96
N GLN A 99 -7.48 0.39 11.68
CA GLN A 99 -8.51 -0.52 11.17
C GLN A 99 -8.49 -1.88 11.87
N ILE A 100 -7.29 -2.43 12.07
CA ILE A 100 -7.11 -3.73 12.74
C ILE A 100 -7.54 -3.65 14.20
N TYR A 101 -7.16 -2.58 14.89
CA TYR A 101 -7.58 -2.35 16.26
C TYR A 101 -9.12 -2.33 16.38
N PHE A 102 -9.80 -1.62 15.46
CA PHE A 102 -11.26 -1.60 15.45
C PHE A 102 -11.88 -2.98 15.17
N ILE A 103 -11.33 -3.74 14.21
CA ILE A 103 -11.83 -5.11 13.92
C ILE A 103 -11.65 -6.03 15.13
N GLN A 104 -10.51 -5.97 15.82
CA GLN A 104 -10.23 -6.83 16.97
C GLN A 104 -11.02 -6.46 18.22
N SER A 105 -11.38 -5.17 18.37
CA SER A 105 -12.14 -4.66 19.51
C SER A 105 -13.66 -4.77 19.32
N ASP A 106 -14.11 -5.27 18.18
CA ASP A 106 -15.54 -5.38 17.85
C ASP A 106 -16.18 -6.56 18.60
N VAL A 107 -17.27 -6.25 19.32
CA VAL A 107 -18.01 -7.19 20.17
C VAL A 107 -18.84 -8.16 19.32
N ASP A 108 -19.28 -7.74 18.13
CA ASP A 108 -20.09 -8.59 17.25
C ASP A 108 -19.29 -9.79 16.71
N PHE A 109 -17.96 -9.71 16.73
CA PHE A 109 -17.05 -10.79 16.35
C PHE A 109 -16.59 -11.67 17.53
N TYR A 110 -17.16 -11.50 18.73
CA TYR A 110 -16.88 -12.36 19.88
C TYR A 110 -17.68 -13.67 19.82
N ASN A 111 -17.00 -14.80 20.03
CA ASN A 111 -17.62 -16.12 20.07
C ASN A 111 -17.69 -16.65 21.51
N GLU A 112 -18.91 -16.69 22.06
CA GLU A 112 -19.19 -17.19 23.42
C GLU A 112 -18.80 -18.66 23.63
N LYS A 113 -19.00 -19.53 22.62
CA LYS A 113 -18.73 -20.98 22.75
C LYS A 113 -17.24 -21.28 22.93
N MET A 114 -16.39 -20.48 22.29
CA MET A 114 -14.93 -20.65 22.31
C MET A 114 -14.21 -19.61 23.18
N ASP A 115 -14.95 -18.68 23.80
CA ASP A 115 -14.43 -17.54 24.56
C ASP A 115 -13.28 -16.82 23.83
N SER A 116 -13.51 -16.47 22.56
CA SER A 116 -12.47 -15.91 21.70
C SER A 116 -12.98 -14.80 20.81
N THR A 117 -12.15 -13.77 20.60
CA THR A 117 -12.37 -12.69 19.64
C THR A 117 -11.66 -12.96 18.32
N ILE A 118 -12.00 -12.19 17.29
CA ILE A 118 -11.34 -12.28 16.00
C ILE A 118 -9.83 -11.92 16.10
N GLN A 119 -8.99 -12.77 15.55
CA GLN A 119 -7.54 -12.56 15.51
C GLN A 119 -7.06 -12.20 14.12
N CYS A 120 -6.68 -10.93 13.93
CA CYS A 120 -6.09 -10.44 12.69
C CYS A 120 -4.60 -10.84 12.61
N ARG A 121 -4.30 -11.90 11.85
CA ARG A 121 -2.91 -12.38 11.68
C ARG A 121 -2.10 -11.63 10.62
N ALA A 122 -2.77 -10.97 9.68
CA ALA A 122 -2.14 -10.24 8.59
C ALA A 122 -2.58 -8.78 8.65
N LEU A 123 -1.62 -7.87 8.85
CA LEU A 123 -1.89 -6.44 9.07
C LEU A 123 -1.97 -5.63 7.77
N ASN A 124 -1.53 -6.21 6.64
CA ASN A 124 -1.29 -5.44 5.41
C ASN A 124 -2.42 -5.54 4.38
N ILE A 125 -3.51 -6.27 4.70
CA ILE A 125 -4.56 -6.67 3.76
C ILE A 125 -5.98 -6.37 4.26
N THR A 126 -6.13 -5.51 5.28
CA THR A 126 -7.46 -5.17 5.80
C THR A 126 -8.30 -4.46 4.75
N GLU A 127 -7.70 -3.64 3.89
CA GLU A 127 -8.40 -2.96 2.81
C GLU A 127 -8.89 -3.90 1.70
N ASP A 128 -8.26 -5.06 1.53
CA ASP A 128 -8.64 -6.04 0.50
C ASP A 128 -9.97 -6.74 0.84
N LEU A 129 -10.37 -6.76 2.12
CA LEU A 129 -11.65 -7.34 2.57
C LEU A 129 -12.84 -6.67 1.87
N GLY A 130 -12.77 -5.36 1.62
CA GLY A 130 -13.80 -4.62 0.90
C GLY A 130 -13.82 -4.85 -0.62
N GLN A 131 -12.88 -5.63 -1.17
CA GLN A 131 -12.72 -5.85 -2.61
C GLN A 131 -12.92 -7.32 -3.02
N ILE A 132 -13.39 -8.16 -2.11
CA ILE A 132 -13.61 -9.59 -2.36
C ILE A 132 -14.82 -9.77 -3.28
N GLN A 133 -14.65 -10.51 -4.38
CA GLN A 133 -15.73 -10.83 -5.32
C GLN A 133 -16.15 -12.31 -5.26
N TYR A 134 -15.23 -13.18 -4.85
CA TYR A 134 -15.45 -14.61 -4.80
C TYR A 134 -15.09 -15.12 -3.42
N LEU A 135 -16.02 -15.83 -2.79
CA LEU A 135 -15.82 -16.52 -1.52
C LEU A 135 -15.79 -18.01 -1.78
N PHE A 136 -14.63 -18.63 -1.60
CA PHE A 136 -14.49 -20.08 -1.61
C PHE A 136 -14.68 -20.57 -0.17
N SER A 137 -15.75 -21.32 0.06
CA SER A 137 -16.07 -21.89 1.37
C SER A 137 -15.93 -23.40 1.34
N ASP A 138 -15.36 -23.98 2.39
CA ASP A 138 -15.37 -25.42 2.59
C ASP A 138 -16.72 -25.85 3.15
N LYS A 139 -17.21 -27.02 2.77
CA LYS A 139 -18.50 -27.52 3.25
C LYS A 139 -18.41 -27.95 4.71
N THR A 140 -17.44 -28.81 5.02
CA THR A 140 -17.36 -29.47 6.31
C THR A 140 -16.54 -28.62 7.28
N GLY A 141 -17.09 -28.31 8.45
CA GLY A 141 -16.42 -27.49 9.46
C GLY A 141 -16.47 -25.97 9.22
N THR A 142 -17.00 -25.51 8.07
CA THR A 142 -17.33 -24.09 7.85
C THR A 142 -18.83 -23.88 7.62
N LEU A 143 -19.42 -24.49 6.58
CA LEU A 143 -20.86 -24.36 6.34
C LEU A 143 -21.69 -25.24 7.28
N THR A 144 -21.19 -26.43 7.62
CA THR A 144 -21.87 -27.35 8.52
C THR A 144 -21.05 -27.56 9.80
N GLU A 145 -21.69 -27.40 10.96
CA GLU A 145 -21.15 -27.91 12.23
C GLU A 145 -21.00 -29.44 12.14
N ASN A 146 -19.98 -29.99 12.78
CA ASN A 146 -19.76 -31.45 12.85
C ASN A 146 -20.71 -32.11 13.86
N LYS A 147 -22.02 -31.90 13.68
CA LYS A 147 -23.10 -32.49 14.50
C LYS A 147 -24.15 -33.11 13.58
N MET A 148 -24.16 -34.43 13.52
CA MET A 148 -25.13 -35.19 12.72
C MET A 148 -26.30 -35.56 13.62
N VAL A 149 -27.49 -35.05 13.28
CA VAL A 149 -28.73 -35.37 14.01
C VAL A 149 -29.65 -36.17 13.11
N PHE A 150 -30.11 -37.32 13.60
CA PHE A 150 -31.10 -38.12 12.90
C PHE A 150 -32.45 -37.39 12.94
N ARG A 151 -33.05 -37.16 11.76
CA ARG A 151 -34.31 -36.40 11.64
C ARG A 151 -35.48 -37.28 11.21
N ARG A 152 -35.29 -38.09 10.18
CA ARG A 152 -36.34 -38.92 9.58
C ARG A 152 -35.78 -40.19 8.99
N CYS A 153 -36.58 -41.24 8.94
CA CYS A 153 -36.33 -42.39 8.07
C CYS A 153 -37.63 -42.84 7.41
N SER A 154 -37.50 -43.40 6.20
CA SER A 154 -38.60 -44.12 5.56
C SER A 154 -38.38 -45.62 5.71
N VAL A 155 -39.35 -46.33 6.27
CA VAL A 155 -39.33 -47.80 6.42
C VAL A 155 -40.61 -48.35 5.81
N ALA A 156 -40.46 -49.27 4.85
CA ALA A 156 -41.58 -49.88 4.11
C ALA A 156 -42.57 -48.87 3.47
N GLY A 157 -42.08 -47.70 3.06
CA GLY A 157 -42.90 -46.64 2.47
C GLY A 157 -43.60 -45.72 3.48
N PHE A 158 -43.47 -45.98 4.78
CA PHE A 158 -43.95 -45.08 5.84
C PHE A 158 -42.82 -44.14 6.28
N ASP A 159 -43.12 -42.84 6.37
CA ASP A 159 -42.20 -41.81 6.88
C ASP A 159 -42.30 -41.72 8.41
N TYR A 160 -41.17 -41.89 9.09
CA TYR A 160 -41.04 -41.77 10.54
C TYR A 160 -40.25 -40.51 10.86
N CYS A 161 -40.92 -39.54 11.49
CA CYS A 161 -40.28 -38.29 11.91
C CYS A 161 -39.83 -38.38 13.37
N HIS A 162 -38.59 -37.96 13.64
CA HIS A 162 -38.06 -37.80 14.99
C HIS A 162 -38.20 -36.32 15.38
N GLU A 163 -39.13 -36.02 16.30
CA GLU A 163 -39.50 -34.65 16.66
C GLU A 163 -38.65 -34.00 17.76
N GLU A 164 -37.82 -34.78 18.46
CA GLU A 164 -36.99 -34.22 19.53
C GLU A 164 -35.77 -33.49 18.94
N ASN A 165 -35.77 -32.16 19.08
CA ASN A 165 -34.58 -31.31 19.04
C ASN A 165 -34.83 -29.96 19.72
#